data_AF-A0AAW3REY8-F1
#
_entry.id   AF-A0AAW3REY8-F1
#
_cell.length_a   1.000
_cell.length_b   1.000
_cell.length_c   1.000
_cell.angle_alpha   90.00
_cell.angle_beta   90.00
_cell.angle_gamma   90.00
#
_symmetry.space_group_name_H-M   'P 1'
#
loop_
_entity.id
_entity.type
_entity.pdbx_description
1 polymer ?
#
loop_
_entity_poly.entity_id
_entity_poly.type
_entity_poly.pdbx_seq_one_letter_code
_entity_poly.pdbx_strand_id
1 'polypeptide(L)' 'MVNRYNGYPRISLTVPSIVIMVPGLYIYRAIYSIGNNQIGVGSLWLTKAVLIIMFLPLGLFVARALLDHEWRHFD' A
#
# COMPACT_ATOMS: atom_id res chain seq x y z
N MET A 1 30.69 -21.66 -4.50
CA MET A 1 30.03 -20.45 -5.04
C MET A 1 28.57 -20.48 -4.61
N VAL A 2 28.28 -19.92 -3.44
CA VAL A 2 26.90 -19.80 -2.91
C VAL A 2 26.35 -18.49 -3.46
N ASN A 3 25.64 -18.57 -4.59
CA ASN A 3 24.83 -17.47 -5.08
C ASN A 3 23.44 -18.00 -5.39
N ARG A 4 22.72 -18.42 -4.33
CA ARG A 4 21.27 -18.61 -4.42
C ARG A 4 20.66 -17.23 -4.56
N TYR A 5 20.36 -16.84 -5.79
CA TYR A 5 19.37 -15.79 -6.04
C TYR A 5 18.04 -16.31 -5.50
N ASN A 6 17.77 -16.09 -4.21
CA ASN A 6 16.42 -16.14 -3.67
C ASN A 6 15.66 -14.94 -4.26
N GLY A 7 15.29 -15.06 -5.53
CA GLY A 7 14.50 -14.08 -6.25
C GLY A 7 13.11 -14.07 -5.65
N TYR A 8 12.89 -13.23 -4.63
CA TYR A 8 11.55 -13.01 -4.12
C TYR A 8 10.64 -12.63 -5.29
N PRO A 9 9.51 -13.32 -5.49
CA PRO A 9 8.62 -13.03 -6.59
C PRO A 9 8.22 -11.55 -6.53
N ARG A 10 8.23 -10.86 -7.67
CA ARG A 10 8.02 -9.39 -7.76
C ARG A 10 6.73 -8.94 -7.08
N ILE A 11 5.72 -9.80 -7.03
CA ILE A 11 4.44 -9.57 -6.32
C ILE A 11 4.67 -9.34 -4.82
N SER A 12 5.54 -10.13 -4.18
CA SER A 12 5.85 -10.01 -2.75
C SER A 12 6.60 -8.72 -2.40
N LEU A 13 7.28 -8.10 -3.36
CA LEU A 13 8.01 -6.84 -3.16
C LEU A 13 7.16 -5.62 -3.53
N THR A 14 6.35 -5.72 -4.59
CA THR A 14 5.53 -4.61 -5.08
C THR A 14 4.33 -4.33 -4.18
N VAL A 15 3.71 -5.37 -3.62
CA VAL A 15 2.55 -5.24 -2.72
C VAL A 15 2.87 -4.40 -1.47
N PRO A 16 3.90 -4.73 -0.66
CA PRO A 16 4.29 -3.89 0.48
C PRO A 16 4.72 -2.49 0.06
N SER A 17 5.44 -2.38 -1.06
CA SER A 17 5.97 -1.09 -1.53
C SER A 17 4.86 -0.10 -1.88
N ILE A 18 3.80 -0.53 -2.57
CA ILE A 18 2.67 0.32 -2.93
C ILE A 18 1.92 0.79 -1.68
N VAL A 19 1.69 -0.11 -0.71
CA VAL A 19 1.01 0.21 0.55
C VAL A 19 1.77 1.24 1.37
N ILE A 20 3.11 1.26 1.33
CA ILE A 20 3.93 2.22 2.07
C ILE A 20 4.08 3.55 1.32
N MET A 21 4.26 3.50 0.00
CA MET A 21 4.58 4.68 -0.82
C MET A 21 3.37 5.60 -1.04
N VAL A 22 2.19 5.04 -1.35
CA VAL A 22 1.01 5.83 -1.75
C VAL A 22 0.42 6.70 -0.61
N PRO A 23 0.25 6.23 0.64
CA PRO A 23 -0.40 7.03 1.67
C PRO A 23 0.44 8.20 2.19
N GLY A 24 1.77 8.19 1.97
CA GLY A 24 2.68 9.20 2.50
C GLY A 24 2.33 10.63 2.09
N LEU A 25 1.99 10.85 0.81
CA LEU A 25 1.60 12.17 0.30
C LEU A 25 0.29 12.67 0.92
N TYR A 26 -0.70 11.79 1.12
CA TYR A 26 -1.99 12.17 1.68
C TYR A 26 -1.88 12.55 3.16
N ILE A 27 -1.07 11.82 3.92
CA ILE A 27 -0.77 12.13 5.32
C ILE A 27 -0.04 13.48 5.41
N TYR A 28 0.96 13.71 4.55
CA TYR A 28 1.68 14.99 4.52
C TYR A 28 0.72 16.18 4.30
N ARG A 29 -0.17 16.06 3.31
CA ARG A 29 -1.17 17.11 3.03
C ARG A 29 -2.16 17.30 4.17
N ALA A 30 -2.57 16.22 4.84
CA ALA A 30 -3.44 16.29 6.00
C ALA A 30 -2.80 17.06 7.16
N ILE A 31 -1.57 16.70 7.53
CA ILE A 31 -0.83 17.33 8.62
C ILE A 31 -0.51 18.79 8.30
N TYR A 32 -0.09 19.08 7.06
CA TYR A 32 0.19 20.44 6.62
C TYR A 32 -1.05 21.35 6.70
N SER A 33 -2.22 20.86 6.24
CA SER A 33 -3.47 21.62 6.32
C SER A 33 -3.97 21.78 7.76
N ILE A 34 -3.75 20.80 8.64
CA ILE A 34 -4.07 20.92 10.07
C ILE A 34 -3.17 21.97 10.74
N GLY A 35 -1.86 21.96 10.44
CA GLY A 35 -0.89 22.93 10.98
C GLY A 35 -1.20 24.38 10.56
N ASN A 36 -1.79 24.59 9.40
CA ASN A 36 -2.24 25.90 8.92
C ASN A 36 -3.65 26.31 9.43
N ASN A 37 -4.16 25.69 10.51
CA ASN A 37 -5.51 25.90 11.06
C ASN A 37 -6.68 25.60 10.09
N GLN A 38 -6.42 24.91 8.96
CA GLN A 38 -7.44 24.51 8.00
C GLN A 38 -7.93 23.09 8.29
N ILE A 39 -8.57 22.91 9.45
CA ILE A 39 -8.99 21.61 9.98
C ILE A 39 -9.95 20.88 9.03
N GLY A 40 -10.87 21.59 8.37
CA GLY A 40 -11.82 20.98 7.43
C GLY A 40 -11.15 20.37 6.19
N VAL A 41 -10.11 21.02 5.67
CA VAL A 41 -9.34 20.49 4.53
C VAL A 41 -8.42 19.37 5.00
N GLY A 42 -7.78 19.55 6.17
CA GLY A 42 -6.92 18.56 6.79
C GLY A 42 -7.62 17.25 7.11
N SER A 43 -8.84 17.30 7.68
CA SER A 43 -9.65 16.12 7.98
C SER A 43 -10.03 15.36 6.71
N LEU A 44 -10.36 16.07 5.63
CA LEU A 44 -10.69 15.48 4.35
C LEU A 44 -9.51 14.72 3.73
N TRP A 45 -8.29 15.28 3.82
CA TRP A 45 -7.08 14.58 3.40
C TRP A 45 -6.72 13.41 4.31
N LEU A 46 -6.96 13.54 5.62
CA LEU A 46 -6.73 12.48 6.60
C LEU A 46 -7.67 11.28 6.35
N THR A 47 -8.97 11.53 6.18
CA THR A 47 -9.95 10.49 5.87
C THR A 47 -9.58 9.76 4.57
N LYS A 48 -9.16 10.49 3.53
CA LYS A 48 -8.65 9.90 2.30
C LYS A 48 -7.44 9.00 2.55
N ALA A 49 -6.47 9.46 3.35
CA ALA A 49 -5.29 8.66 3.69
C ALA A 49 -5.66 7.35 4.40
N VAL A 50 -6.55 7.40 5.40
CA VAL A 50 -7.00 6.23 6.16
C VAL A 50 -7.76 5.25 5.26
N LEU A 51 -8.65 5.74 4.39
CA LEU A 51 -9.36 4.90 3.44
C LEU A 51 -8.37 4.22 2.47
N ILE A 52 -7.40 4.95 1.93
CA ILE A 52 -6.38 4.36 1.05
C ILE A 52 -5.59 3.26 1.78
N ILE A 53 -5.18 3.49 3.02
CA ILE A 53 -4.43 2.49 3.82
C ILE A 53 -5.25 1.22 4.04
N MET A 54 -6.57 1.31 4.23
CA MET A 54 -7.42 0.13 4.41
C MET A 54 -7.77 -0.56 3.10
N PHE A 55 -8.19 0.19 2.08
CA PHE A 55 -8.72 -0.37 0.83
C PHE A 55 -7.63 -0.88 -0.12
N LEU A 56 -6.43 -0.30 -0.11
CA LEU A 56 -5.34 -0.70 -1.00
C LEU A 56 -4.84 -2.14 -0.73
N PRO A 57 -4.47 -2.53 0.50
CA PRO A 57 -4.12 -3.92 0.79
C PRO A 57 -5.30 -4.87 0.64
N LEU A 58 -6.53 -4.43 0.92
CA LEU A 58 -7.74 -5.25 0.76
C LEU A 58 -8.00 -5.56 -0.72
N GLY A 59 -7.97 -4.56 -1.59
CA GLY A 59 -8.14 -4.75 -3.04
C GLY A 59 -7.05 -5.63 -3.64
N LEU A 60 -5.83 -5.56 -3.10
CA LEU A 60 -4.70 -6.37 -3.51
C LEU A 60 -4.80 -7.81 -3.01
N PHE A 61 -5.33 -8.03 -1.80
CA PHE A 61 -5.68 -9.35 -1.29
C PHE A 61 -6.76 -10.00 -2.15
N VAL A 62 -7.80 -9.25 -2.53
CA VAL A 62 -8.86 -9.74 -3.44
C VAL A 62 -8.30 -10.03 -4.83
N ALA A 63 -7.49 -9.12 -5.40
CA ALA A 63 -6.85 -9.33 -6.68
C ALA A 63 -5.98 -10.60 -6.68
N ARG A 64 -5.28 -10.85 -5.56
CA ARG A 64 -4.50 -12.06 -5.38
C ARG A 64 -5.35 -13.31 -5.25
N ALA A 65 -6.42 -13.27 -4.44
CA ALA A 65 -7.34 -14.39 -4.28
C ALA A 65 -8.04 -14.78 -5.58
N LEU A 66 -8.27 -13.83 -6.49
CA LEU A 66 -8.90 -14.06 -7.80
C LEU A 66 -7.90 -14.44 -8.91
N LEU A 67 -6.68 -13.88 -8.90
CA LEU A 67 -5.69 -14.05 -9.98
C LEU A 67 -4.67 -15.16 -9.72
N ASP A 68 -4.36 -15.48 -8.46
CA ASP A 68 -3.49 -16.62 -8.14
C ASP A 68 -4.30 -17.93 -8.16
N HIS A 69 -4.53 -18.48 -9.35
CA HIS A 69 -4.94 -19.90 -9.53
C HIS A 69 -3.78 -20.88 -9.27
N GLU A 70 -2.57 -20.37 -8.97
CA GLU A 70 -1.29 -21.09 -8.92
C GLU A 70 -0.61 -21.01 -7.54
N TRP A 71 -1.38 -21.08 -6.46
CA TRP A 71 -0.85 -21.23 -5.08
C TRP A 71 -0.13 -22.58 -4.83
N ARG A 72 0.41 -23.26 -5.87
CA ARG A 72 1.03 -24.60 -5.80
C ARG A 72 2.33 -24.86 -6.57
N HIS A 73 2.94 -23.92 -7.30
CA HIS A 73 4.32 -24.16 -7.76
C HIS A 73 5.33 -23.67 -6.72
N PHE A 74 5.44 -24.47 -5.65
CA PHE A 74 6.73 -24.65 -5.00
C PHE A 74 7.53 -25.65 -5.85
N ASP A 75 8.26 -25.14 -6.83
CA ASP A 75 9.51 -25.74 -7.31
C ASP A 75 10.64 -24.74 -7.07
#